data_AF-A0A5S5BGT9-F1
#
_entry.id   AF-A0A5S5BGT9-F1
#
_cell.length_a   1.000
_cell.length_b   1.000
_cell.length_c   1.000
_cell.angle_alpha   90.00
_cell.angle_beta   90.00
_cell.angle_gamma   90.00
#
_symmetry.space_group_name_H-M   'P 1'
#
loop_
_entity.id
_entity.type
_entity.pdbx_description
1 polymer ?
#
loop_
_entity_poly.entity_id
_entity_poly.type
_entity_poly.pdbx_seq_one_letter_code
_entity_poly.pdbx_strand_id
1 'polypeptide(L)'
;MQRYWKGPRIVHDETIASWTYRCAYDPSCEVITTLDLDGLVFIPKALDLNSGSDLSNPSFDFDISNELFKKIVKHYKLSAQAVDKLFGYEQKNLLDPMFRSAYCAECLKDDITHFGLPAWRRSWCYVHAPFCLIHKRLLSVSADVSPAKACAAFVSLDENLGDFGSRKFQSETTLVLIRNFLAIRVQLWINRLYVLSRNNLTHPHAREMLQCVDLLLKRLLRVPSRKYKRGLARYLFGYRRDSWYPDYVPVDKLEDIGWLTGLPAQRMCALLLLGNLVGLYSDDEIAWLDKLSRQRGFLWPRSLADLVDSVLHVENNRQVCNVLSPFLKAAKTKTTIDWASRFLNHVITNNKTGFNSPSQWHQIRCS
;
A
#
# COMPACT_ATOMS: atom_id res chain seq x y z
N MET A 1 -6.24 14.76 -25.77
CA MET A 1 -5.64 15.75 -24.85
C MET A 1 -4.10 15.87 -24.92
N GLN A 2 -3.36 15.03 -25.67
CA GLN A 2 -1.88 15.10 -25.74
C GLN A 2 -1.28 16.08 -26.77
N ARG A 3 -2.09 16.74 -27.60
CA ARG A 3 -1.59 17.48 -28.79
C ARG A 3 -0.89 18.83 -28.53
N TYR A 4 -0.76 19.28 -27.29
CA TYR A 4 -0.13 20.58 -26.95
C TYR A 4 0.92 20.49 -25.83
N TRP A 5 1.36 19.28 -25.47
CA TRP A 5 2.31 19.10 -24.38
C TRP A 5 3.75 19.18 -24.90
N LYS A 6 4.52 20.20 -24.48
CA LYS A 6 5.98 20.28 -24.69
C LYS A 6 6.71 19.71 -23.47
N GLY A 7 7.11 18.45 -23.55
CA GLY A 7 7.74 17.71 -22.46
C GLY A 7 7.47 16.21 -22.54
N PRO A 8 8.03 15.43 -21.59
CA PRO A 8 7.95 13.98 -21.60
C PRO A 8 6.51 13.52 -21.39
N ARG A 9 6.13 12.46 -22.09
CA ARG A 9 4.84 11.81 -21.90
C ARG A 9 4.69 11.36 -20.44
N ILE A 10 3.51 11.69 -19.87
CA ILE A 10 3.09 11.18 -18.57
C ILE A 10 2.97 9.65 -18.64
N VAL A 11 3.69 8.96 -17.77
CA VAL A 11 3.64 7.52 -17.64
C VAL A 11 2.39 7.12 -16.85
N HIS A 12 1.84 5.95 -17.18
CA HIS A 12 0.65 5.46 -16.48
C HIS A 12 0.90 5.37 -14.98
N ASP A 13 -0.01 5.95 -14.19
CA ASP A 13 0.04 5.98 -12.74
C ASP A 13 1.27 6.72 -12.16
N GLU A 14 1.88 7.63 -12.91
CA GLU A 14 3.04 8.42 -12.46
C GLU A 14 2.65 9.50 -11.41
N THR A 15 3.49 9.75 -10.41
CA THR A 15 3.31 10.89 -9.49
C THR A 15 3.70 12.21 -10.16
N ILE A 16 3.10 13.33 -9.74
CA ILE A 16 3.41 14.62 -10.35
C ILE A 16 4.88 15.01 -10.16
N ALA A 17 5.50 14.64 -9.04
CA ALA A 17 6.90 14.99 -8.78
C ALA A 17 7.87 14.18 -9.64
N SER A 18 7.57 12.90 -9.85
CA SER A 18 8.31 12.07 -10.82
C SER A 18 8.23 12.68 -12.22
N TRP A 19 7.02 13.05 -12.62
CA TRP A 19 6.81 13.61 -13.94
C TRP A 19 7.48 15.00 -14.08
N THR A 20 7.43 15.83 -13.04
CA THR A 20 8.13 17.13 -12.98
C THR A 20 9.63 16.95 -13.04
N TYR A 21 10.18 15.97 -12.31
CA TYR A 21 11.59 15.61 -12.38
C TYR A 21 11.97 15.29 -13.81
N ARG A 22 11.22 14.41 -14.49
CA ARG A 22 11.48 14.08 -15.90
C ARG A 22 11.40 15.31 -16.82
N CYS A 23 10.44 16.21 -16.60
CA CYS A 23 10.37 17.47 -17.34
C CYS A 23 11.61 18.33 -17.17
N ALA A 24 12.13 18.46 -15.94
CA ALA A 24 13.31 19.28 -15.66
C ALA A 24 14.58 18.81 -16.41
N TYR A 25 14.61 17.55 -16.84
CA TYR A 25 15.72 16.95 -17.59
C TYR A 25 15.36 16.66 -19.06
N ASP A 26 14.16 17.03 -19.51
CA ASP A 26 13.75 16.88 -20.91
C ASP A 26 14.02 18.18 -21.67
N PRO A 27 14.89 18.19 -22.70
CA PRO A 27 15.22 19.40 -23.44
C PRO A 27 14.03 20.08 -24.14
N SER A 28 12.93 19.35 -24.35
CA SER A 28 11.71 19.90 -24.93
C SER A 28 10.81 20.62 -23.92
N CYS A 29 11.06 20.47 -22.62
CA CYS A 29 10.29 21.15 -21.58
C CYS A 29 10.88 22.54 -21.27
N GLU A 30 10.19 23.58 -21.72
CA GLU A 30 10.62 24.98 -21.52
C GLU A 30 10.15 25.57 -20.17
N VAL A 31 9.37 24.80 -19.39
CA VAL A 31 8.52 25.33 -18.30
C VAL A 31 9.08 25.01 -16.93
N ILE A 32 9.58 23.79 -16.80
CA ILE A 32 10.00 23.19 -15.54
C ILE A 32 11.50 23.00 -15.65
N THR A 33 12.25 23.56 -14.70
CA THR A 33 13.71 23.44 -14.64
C THR A 33 14.13 22.74 -13.37
N THR A 34 15.42 22.44 -13.25
CA THR A 34 15.98 21.86 -12.02
C THR A 34 15.80 22.75 -10.80
N LEU A 35 15.74 24.09 -10.97
CA LEU A 35 15.45 25.03 -9.88
C LEU A 35 14.04 24.86 -9.29
N ASP A 36 13.08 24.41 -10.09
CA ASP A 36 11.73 24.11 -9.60
C ASP A 36 11.70 22.85 -8.71
N LEU A 37 12.74 22.01 -8.79
CA LEU A 37 12.86 20.80 -7.97
C LEU A 37 13.39 21.10 -6.57
N ASP A 38 14.10 22.22 -6.38
CA ASP A 38 14.66 22.59 -5.06
C ASP A 38 13.54 22.83 -4.03
N GLY A 39 12.39 23.34 -4.47
CA GLY A 39 11.18 23.48 -3.65
C GLY A 39 10.45 22.17 -3.32
N LEU A 40 10.84 21.05 -3.95
CA LEU A 40 10.30 19.72 -3.71
C LEU A 40 11.18 18.88 -2.76
N VAL A 41 12.34 19.42 -2.35
CA VAL A 41 13.23 18.74 -1.40
C VAL A 41 12.54 18.68 -0.05
N PHE A 42 12.10 17.48 0.30
CA PHE A 42 11.56 17.21 1.62
C PHE A 42 12.71 17.16 2.62
N ILE A 43 12.75 18.11 3.56
CA ILE A 43 13.65 18.05 4.71
C ILE A 43 12.95 17.18 5.77
N PRO A 44 13.55 16.04 6.17
CA PRO A 44 13.04 15.24 7.27
C PRO A 44 12.94 16.09 8.54
N LYS A 45 11.73 16.55 8.87
CA LYS A 45 11.45 16.92 10.24
C LYS A 45 11.51 15.62 11.03
N ALA A 46 12.34 15.60 12.08
CA ALA A 46 12.31 14.51 13.05
C ALA A 46 10.84 14.27 13.41
N LEU A 47 10.44 12.99 13.46
CA LEU A 47 9.07 12.61 13.76
C LEU A 47 8.71 13.25 15.12
N ASP A 48 8.02 14.38 15.10
CA ASP A 48 7.79 15.17 16.30
C ASP A 48 6.64 14.50 17.05
N LEU A 49 7.02 13.62 17.96
CA LEU A 49 6.13 12.83 18.82
C LEU A 49 5.26 13.70 19.73
N ASN A 50 5.59 14.98 19.92
CA ASN A 50 4.91 15.91 20.82
C ASN A 50 3.98 16.88 20.08
N SER A 51 4.29 17.20 18.83
CA SER A 51 3.32 17.89 17.98
C SER A 51 2.18 16.91 17.64
N GLY A 52 0.94 17.33 17.85
CA GLY A 52 -0.21 16.72 17.17
C GLY A 52 -0.16 16.94 15.65
N SER A 53 1.03 17.06 15.05
CA SER A 53 1.24 17.45 13.67
C SER A 53 0.50 16.48 12.76
N ASP A 54 -0.15 17.09 11.77
CA ASP A 54 -0.73 16.45 10.61
C ASP A 54 0.35 15.59 9.91
N LEU A 55 0.53 14.36 10.39
CA LEU A 55 1.18 13.27 9.63
C LEU A 55 0.41 12.99 8.32
N SER A 56 -0.74 13.65 8.15
CA SER A 56 -1.59 13.73 6.96
C SER A 56 -1.18 14.81 5.95
N ASN A 57 -0.12 15.61 6.18
CA ASN A 57 0.23 16.68 5.25
C ASN A 57 0.35 16.10 3.81
N PRO A 58 -0.54 16.48 2.88
CA PRO A 58 -0.48 15.96 1.53
C PRO A 58 0.87 16.36 0.96
N SER A 59 1.73 15.36 0.78
CA SER A 59 2.99 15.49 0.06
C SER A 59 2.81 16.30 -1.22
N PHE A 60 3.89 16.99 -1.62
CA PHE A 60 4.05 17.61 -2.93
C PHE A 60 3.60 16.72 -4.12
N ASP A 61 3.63 15.38 -3.98
CA ASP A 61 3.15 14.46 -5.02
C ASP A 61 1.63 14.57 -5.30
N PHE A 62 0.86 15.10 -4.33
CA PHE A 62 -0.60 15.05 -4.32
C PHE A 62 -1.28 16.34 -3.84
N ASP A 63 -0.50 17.35 -3.43
CA ASP A 63 -1.03 18.66 -3.06
C ASP A 63 -1.20 19.55 -4.30
N ILE A 64 -2.45 19.65 -4.76
CA ILE A 64 -2.84 20.52 -5.88
C ILE A 64 -2.70 22.02 -5.56
N SER A 65 -2.51 22.39 -4.29
CA SER A 65 -2.31 23.78 -3.88
C SER A 65 -0.84 24.23 -3.94
N ASN A 66 0.08 23.30 -4.21
CA ASN A 66 1.51 23.58 -4.36
C ASN A 66 1.79 24.56 -5.52
N GLU A 67 2.74 25.47 -5.35
CA GLU A 67 3.13 26.45 -6.37
C GLU A 67 3.58 25.82 -7.69
N LEU A 68 4.23 24.67 -7.64
CA LEU A 68 4.57 23.89 -8.83
C LEU A 68 3.31 23.47 -9.60
N PHE A 69 2.27 23.02 -8.88
CA PHE A 69 1.00 22.63 -9.48
C PHE A 69 0.34 23.83 -10.16
N LYS A 70 0.31 24.98 -9.49
CA LYS A 70 -0.20 26.24 -10.05
C LYS A 70 0.58 26.65 -11.30
N LYS A 71 1.91 26.49 -11.31
CA LYS A 71 2.77 26.75 -12.47
C LYS A 71 2.41 25.87 -13.66
N ILE A 72 2.25 24.56 -13.45
CA ILE A 72 1.85 23.58 -14.49
C ILE A 72 0.46 23.91 -15.04
N VAL A 73 -0.52 24.09 -14.16
CA VAL A 73 -1.92 24.44 -14.51
C VAL A 73 -1.95 25.70 -15.37
N LYS A 74 -1.25 26.75 -14.93
CA LYS A 74 -1.20 28.05 -15.64
C LYS A 74 -0.52 27.93 -17.00
N HIS A 75 0.61 27.24 -17.09
CA HIS A 75 1.38 27.16 -18.33
C HIS A 75 0.65 26.34 -19.39
N TYR A 76 0.22 25.12 -19.04
CA TYR A 76 -0.44 24.21 -19.98
C TYR A 76 -1.95 24.49 -20.15
N LYS A 77 -2.46 25.54 -19.51
CA LYS A 77 -3.89 25.92 -19.51
C LYS A 77 -4.80 24.75 -19.14
N LEU A 78 -4.37 23.92 -18.20
CA LEU A 78 -5.13 22.76 -17.73
C LEU A 78 -6.17 23.23 -16.72
N SER A 79 -7.32 22.56 -16.66
CA SER A 79 -8.22 22.73 -15.53
C SER A 79 -7.68 21.97 -14.31
N ALA A 80 -7.94 22.47 -13.10
CA ALA A 80 -7.58 21.74 -11.87
C ALA A 80 -8.14 20.30 -11.86
N GLN A 81 -9.36 20.11 -12.40
CA GLN A 81 -9.97 18.80 -12.56
C GLN A 81 -9.23 17.89 -13.54
N ALA A 82 -8.66 18.42 -14.63
CA ALA A 82 -7.87 17.63 -15.56
C ALA A 82 -6.57 17.15 -14.90
N VAL A 83 -5.92 18.02 -14.10
CA VAL A 83 -4.68 17.66 -13.41
C VAL A 83 -4.94 16.68 -12.26
N ASP A 84 -6.04 16.85 -11.52
CA ASP A 84 -6.50 15.89 -10.52
C ASP A 84 -6.78 14.50 -11.13
N LYS A 85 -7.37 14.44 -12.32
CA LYS A 85 -7.52 13.15 -13.04
C LYS A 85 -6.17 12.51 -13.42
N LEU A 86 -5.16 13.32 -13.72
CA LEU A 86 -3.84 12.83 -14.16
C LEU A 86 -2.97 12.40 -12.98
N PHE A 87 -2.93 13.19 -11.90
CA PHE A 87 -1.98 13.03 -10.80
C PHE A 87 -2.63 12.94 -9.42
N GLY A 88 -3.92 13.23 -9.32
CA GLY A 88 -4.67 13.14 -8.07
C GLY A 88 -4.61 11.73 -7.47
N TYR A 89 -4.90 11.66 -6.18
CA TYR A 89 -4.91 10.41 -5.46
C TYR A 89 -6.34 9.91 -5.30
N GLU A 90 -6.47 8.59 -5.35
CA GLU A 90 -7.76 7.93 -5.47
C GLU A 90 -8.31 7.47 -4.12
N GLN A 91 -7.44 7.35 -3.11
CA GLN A 91 -7.75 6.66 -1.86
C GLN A 91 -7.21 7.45 -0.67
N LYS A 92 -7.95 7.42 0.45
CA LYS A 92 -7.37 7.76 1.75
C LYS A 92 -6.25 6.74 2.04
N ASN A 93 -5.30 7.09 2.92
CA ASN A 93 -4.20 6.21 3.39
C ASN A 93 -2.95 6.16 2.51
N LEU A 94 -2.57 7.33 2.00
CA LEU A 94 -1.22 7.55 1.51
C LEU A 94 -0.21 7.39 2.65
N LEU A 95 0.94 6.79 2.33
CA LEU A 95 2.12 6.83 3.18
C LEU A 95 2.55 8.30 3.35
N ASP A 96 3.15 8.61 4.49
CA ASP A 96 3.86 9.88 4.65
C ASP A 96 4.98 9.95 3.59
N PRO A 97 5.23 11.13 2.97
CA PRO A 97 6.25 11.30 1.94
C PRO A 97 7.62 10.69 2.27
N MET A 98 8.07 10.72 3.54
CA MET A 98 9.33 10.10 3.97
C MET A 98 9.39 8.60 3.79
N PHE A 99 8.24 7.92 3.76
CA PHE A 99 8.18 6.46 3.65
C PHE A 99 7.71 6.00 2.25
N ARG A 100 7.59 6.91 1.29
CA ARG A 100 7.26 6.62 -0.12
C ARG A 100 8.49 6.26 -0.94
N SER A 101 9.25 5.30 -0.42
CA SER A 101 10.45 4.75 -1.05
C SER A 101 10.23 3.41 -1.73
N ALA A 102 9.00 2.88 -1.71
CA ALA A 102 8.69 1.60 -2.33
C ALA A 102 8.60 1.69 -3.86
N TYR A 103 9.21 0.74 -4.58
CA TYR A 103 9.21 0.71 -6.05
C TYR A 103 9.26 -0.69 -6.66
N CYS A 104 8.92 -0.80 -7.94
CA CYS A 104 9.07 -2.03 -8.71
C CYS A 104 10.24 -1.90 -9.69
N ALA A 105 11.27 -2.73 -9.53
CA ALA A 105 12.45 -2.73 -10.39
C ALA A 105 12.12 -2.97 -11.88
N GLU A 106 11.18 -3.87 -12.16
CA GLU A 106 10.77 -4.17 -13.54
C GLU A 106 10.04 -2.98 -14.18
N CYS A 107 9.15 -2.29 -13.45
CA CYS A 107 8.57 -1.03 -13.95
C CYS A 107 9.63 0.03 -14.28
N LEU A 108 10.66 0.21 -13.45
CA LEU A 108 11.70 1.21 -13.73
C LEU A 108 12.50 0.85 -14.99
N LYS A 109 12.81 -0.45 -15.19
CA LYS A 109 13.47 -0.95 -16.41
C LYS A 109 12.60 -0.74 -17.65
N ASP A 110 11.31 -1.05 -17.53
CA ASP A 110 10.35 -0.82 -18.61
C ASP A 110 10.28 0.67 -18.95
N ASP A 111 10.28 1.56 -17.95
CA ASP A 111 10.21 3.00 -18.17
C ASP A 111 11.45 3.56 -18.88
N ILE A 112 12.64 3.14 -18.45
CA ILE A 112 13.89 3.53 -19.13
C ILE A 112 13.85 3.09 -20.60
N THR A 113 13.42 1.85 -20.84
CA THR A 113 13.36 1.28 -22.19
C THR A 113 12.40 2.05 -23.10
N HIS A 114 11.25 2.49 -22.59
CA HIS A 114 10.21 3.13 -23.40
C HIS A 114 10.26 4.66 -23.41
N PHE A 115 10.79 5.28 -22.35
CA PHE A 115 10.69 6.72 -22.12
C PHE A 115 12.02 7.41 -21.76
N GLY A 116 13.12 6.66 -21.67
CA GLY A 116 14.47 7.18 -21.40
C GLY A 116 14.73 7.60 -19.96
N LEU A 117 13.69 7.79 -19.14
CA LEU A 117 13.79 8.12 -17.71
C LEU A 117 12.78 7.30 -16.90
N PRO A 118 13.14 6.87 -15.68
CA PRO A 118 12.28 6.04 -14.85
C PRO A 118 11.17 6.88 -14.20
N ALA A 119 9.99 6.30 -14.00
CA ALA A 119 8.85 6.99 -13.41
C ALA A 119 8.42 6.35 -12.07
N TRP A 120 8.09 7.18 -11.08
CA TRP A 120 7.57 6.74 -9.79
C TRP A 120 6.05 6.62 -9.83
N ARG A 121 5.50 5.49 -9.35
CA ARG A 121 4.05 5.26 -9.42
C ARG A 121 3.31 5.73 -8.17
N ARG A 122 2.10 6.28 -8.35
CA ARG A 122 1.19 6.69 -7.25
C ARG A 122 0.69 5.48 -6.48
N SER A 123 0.39 4.37 -7.15
CA SER A 123 -0.09 3.15 -6.50
C SER A 123 0.89 2.60 -5.45
N TRP A 124 2.20 2.86 -5.58
CA TRP A 124 3.21 2.44 -4.61
C TRP A 124 3.18 3.26 -3.31
N CYS A 125 2.52 4.42 -3.33
CA CYS A 125 2.44 5.35 -2.22
C CYS A 125 1.33 5.00 -1.22
N TYR A 126 0.53 3.95 -1.44
CA TYR A 126 -0.52 3.54 -0.51
C TYR A 126 -0.06 2.46 0.47
N VAL A 127 -0.54 2.53 1.71
CA VAL A 127 -0.19 1.55 2.75
C VAL A 127 -0.59 0.13 2.34
N HIS A 128 -1.79 -0.05 1.79
CA HIS A 128 -2.30 -1.37 1.40
C HIS A 128 -1.72 -1.91 0.07
N ALA A 129 -0.76 -1.21 -0.56
CA ALA A 129 -0.17 -1.59 -1.84
C ALA A 129 1.32 -1.99 -1.74
N PRO A 130 1.66 -3.10 -1.07
CA PRO A 130 3.04 -3.59 -1.02
C PRO A 130 3.49 -4.33 -2.29
N PHE A 131 2.60 -4.64 -3.23
CA PHE A 131 2.93 -5.31 -4.49
C PHE A 131 2.71 -4.40 -5.70
N CYS A 132 3.59 -4.58 -6.69
CA CYS A 132 3.31 -4.18 -8.07
C CYS A 132 2.26 -5.13 -8.66
N LEU A 133 1.13 -4.59 -9.12
CA LEU A 133 0.07 -5.40 -9.73
C LEU A 133 0.37 -5.78 -11.20
N ILE A 134 1.26 -5.05 -11.86
CA ILE A 134 1.69 -5.34 -13.25
C ILE A 134 2.59 -6.57 -13.25
N HIS A 135 3.67 -6.50 -12.48
CA HIS A 135 4.70 -7.55 -12.41
C HIS A 135 4.46 -8.61 -11.33
N LYS A 136 3.42 -8.45 -10.50
CA LYS A 136 3.04 -9.36 -9.41
C LYS A 136 4.19 -9.62 -8.41
N ARG A 137 5.07 -8.63 -8.21
CA ARG A 137 6.21 -8.69 -7.28
C ARG A 137 6.05 -7.76 -6.09
N LEU A 138 6.63 -8.17 -4.96
CA LEU A 138 6.76 -7.32 -3.79
C LEU A 138 7.63 -6.11 -4.14
N LEU A 139 7.23 -4.92 -3.71
CA LEU A 139 7.99 -3.70 -3.95
C LEU A 139 9.31 -3.71 -3.17
N SER A 140 10.39 -3.30 -3.84
CA SER A 140 11.68 -2.98 -3.25
C SER A 140 11.64 -1.62 -2.55
N VAL A 141 12.67 -1.28 -1.79
CA VAL A 141 12.75 -0.01 -1.04
C VAL A 141 13.98 0.76 -1.49
N SER A 142 13.80 2.01 -1.90
CA SER A 142 14.86 2.96 -2.19
C SER A 142 15.38 3.58 -0.89
N ALA A 143 16.68 3.84 -0.82
CA ALA A 143 17.24 4.67 0.25
C ALA A 143 16.93 6.16 0.05
N ASP A 144 16.71 6.57 -1.20
CA ASP A 144 16.38 7.95 -1.57
C ASP A 144 14.86 8.17 -1.54
N VAL A 145 14.47 9.32 -0.98
CA VAL A 145 13.09 9.80 -0.84
C VAL A 145 12.87 11.15 -1.52
N SER A 146 13.90 11.70 -2.17
CA SER A 146 13.86 12.94 -2.94
C SER A 146 13.05 12.78 -4.23
N PRO A 147 12.79 13.88 -4.96
CA PRO A 147 12.22 13.80 -6.32
C PRO A 147 13.05 12.95 -7.29
N ALA A 148 14.36 12.79 -7.06
CA ALA A 148 15.26 11.97 -7.88
C ALA A 148 15.20 10.47 -7.57
N LYS A 149 14.39 10.04 -6.59
CA LYS A 149 14.34 8.66 -6.09
C LYS A 149 14.11 7.59 -7.16
N ALA A 150 13.42 7.91 -8.25
CA ALA A 150 13.22 6.97 -9.36
C ALA A 150 14.55 6.64 -10.05
N CYS A 151 15.35 7.66 -10.34
CA CYS A 151 16.70 7.50 -10.91
C CYS A 151 17.64 6.84 -9.92
N ALA A 152 17.66 7.29 -8.66
CA ALA A 152 18.50 6.69 -7.62
C ALA A 152 18.18 5.20 -7.42
N ALA A 153 16.88 4.85 -7.36
CA ALA A 153 16.44 3.47 -7.28
C ALA A 153 16.91 2.66 -8.49
N PHE A 154 16.77 3.19 -9.71
CA PHE A 154 17.21 2.52 -10.93
C PHE A 154 18.72 2.28 -10.97
N VAL A 155 19.54 3.31 -10.69
CA VAL A 155 21.00 3.18 -10.63
C VAL A 155 21.41 2.14 -9.58
N SER A 156 20.73 2.15 -8.44
CA SER A 156 20.98 1.18 -7.38
C SER A 156 20.55 -0.25 -7.72
N LEU A 157 19.86 -0.51 -8.84
CA LEU A 157 19.51 -1.88 -9.25
C LEU A 157 20.74 -2.70 -9.62
N ASP A 158 21.78 -2.06 -10.15
CA ASP A 158 23.06 -2.72 -10.46
C ASP A 158 23.94 -2.88 -9.20
N GLU A 159 23.91 -1.89 -8.29
CA GLU A 159 24.69 -1.93 -7.03
C GLU A 159 24.08 -2.87 -5.97
N ASN A 160 22.74 -3.01 -5.92
CA ASN A 160 22.02 -3.84 -4.94
C ASN A 160 21.82 -5.32 -5.34
N LEU A 161 22.61 -5.82 -6.29
CA LEU A 161 22.99 -7.24 -6.23
C LEU A 161 23.71 -7.58 -4.90
N GLY A 162 24.19 -6.55 -4.18
CA GLY A 162 24.95 -6.59 -2.93
C GLY A 162 24.17 -6.85 -1.64
N ASP A 163 23.30 -5.97 -1.11
CA ASP A 163 23.13 -5.97 0.37
C ASP A 163 21.76 -5.75 1.04
N PHE A 164 20.69 -5.26 0.40
CA PHE A 164 19.40 -5.03 1.13
C PHE A 164 18.15 -5.69 0.53
N GLY A 165 18.30 -6.34 -0.62
CA GLY A 165 17.30 -7.26 -1.21
C GLY A 165 17.91 -8.58 -1.69
N SER A 166 19.22 -8.74 -1.54
CA SER A 166 20.07 -9.80 -2.08
C SER A 166 20.18 -11.01 -1.14
N ARG A 167 19.05 -11.50 -0.60
CA ARG A 167 18.91 -12.96 -0.69
C ARG A 167 18.77 -13.19 -2.18
N LYS A 168 19.91 -13.45 -2.85
CA LYS A 168 20.05 -14.00 -4.22
C LYS A 168 18.71 -14.55 -4.62
N PHE A 169 18.08 -14.10 -5.71
CA PHE A 169 16.90 -14.72 -6.34
C PHE A 169 16.84 -16.20 -5.99
N GLN A 170 16.28 -16.51 -4.83
CA GLN A 170 16.32 -17.85 -4.26
C GLN A 170 15.15 -18.40 -5.02
N SER A 171 15.45 -19.15 -6.08
CA SER A 171 14.48 -19.83 -6.97
C SER A 171 13.11 -19.79 -6.31
N GLU A 172 12.26 -18.83 -6.72
CA GLU A 172 11.07 -18.48 -5.93
C GLU A 172 10.32 -19.77 -5.66
N THR A 173 10.38 -20.24 -4.41
CA THR A 173 9.81 -21.55 -4.11
C THR A 173 8.32 -21.45 -4.35
N THR A 174 7.67 -22.55 -4.72
CA THR A 174 6.22 -22.56 -4.93
C THR A 174 5.46 -21.93 -3.76
N LEU A 175 5.95 -22.11 -2.53
CA LEU A 175 5.37 -21.48 -1.33
C LEU A 175 5.52 -19.96 -1.30
N VAL A 176 6.65 -19.40 -1.78
CA VAL A 176 6.84 -17.94 -1.89
C VAL A 176 5.90 -17.35 -2.96
N LEU A 177 5.72 -18.05 -4.08
CA LEU A 177 4.76 -17.67 -5.12
C LEU A 177 3.33 -17.66 -4.59
N ILE A 178 2.92 -18.74 -3.90
CA ILE A 178 1.60 -18.84 -3.25
C ILE A 178 1.41 -17.69 -2.26
N ARG A 179 2.39 -17.43 -1.38
CA ARG A 179 2.33 -16.30 -0.44
C ARG A 179 2.09 -14.97 -1.14
N ASN A 180 2.85 -14.67 -2.20
CA ASN A 180 2.69 -13.43 -2.95
C ASN A 180 1.31 -13.34 -3.58
N PHE A 181 0.83 -14.43 -4.19
CA PHE A 181 -0.50 -14.50 -4.78
C PHE A 181 -1.62 -14.24 -3.75
N LEU A 182 -1.54 -14.84 -2.57
CA LEU A 182 -2.51 -14.63 -1.49
C LEU A 182 -2.53 -13.17 -1.02
N ALA A 183 -1.36 -12.56 -0.84
CA ALA A 183 -1.28 -11.14 -0.46
C ALA A 183 -1.82 -10.20 -1.56
N ILE A 184 -1.50 -10.48 -2.84
CA ILE A 184 -2.04 -9.73 -3.99
C ILE A 184 -3.57 -9.84 -4.04
N ARG A 185 -4.13 -11.02 -3.76
CA ARG A 185 -5.59 -11.22 -3.69
C ARG A 185 -6.24 -10.27 -2.70
N VAL A 186 -5.64 -10.09 -1.52
CA VAL A 186 -6.13 -9.14 -0.50
C VAL A 186 -5.95 -7.70 -0.94
N GLN A 187 -4.80 -7.33 -1.53
CA GLN A 187 -4.58 -5.99 -2.10
C GLN A 187 -5.65 -5.62 -3.14
N LEU A 188 -5.96 -6.54 -4.06
CA LEU A 188 -7.01 -6.35 -5.07
C LEU A 188 -8.41 -6.23 -4.44
N TRP A 189 -8.69 -7.03 -3.41
CA TRP A 189 -9.95 -6.94 -2.66
C TRP A 189 -10.11 -5.58 -1.98
N ILE A 190 -9.07 -5.06 -1.33
CA ILE A 190 -9.06 -3.72 -0.73
C ILE A 190 -9.26 -2.64 -1.81
N ASN A 191 -8.54 -2.73 -2.93
CA ASN A 191 -8.71 -1.79 -4.05
C ASN A 191 -10.16 -1.74 -4.53
N ARG A 192 -10.81 -2.91 -4.63
CA ARG A 192 -12.23 -3.00 -5.00
C ARG A 192 -13.14 -2.38 -3.95
N LEU A 193 -12.87 -2.58 -2.66
CA LEU A 193 -13.62 -1.93 -1.59
C LEU A 193 -13.55 -0.40 -1.70
N TYR A 194 -12.38 0.18 -1.99
CA TYR A 194 -12.24 1.62 -2.20
C TYR A 194 -13.12 2.11 -3.36
N VAL A 195 -13.11 1.42 -4.51
CA VAL A 195 -13.96 1.75 -5.65
C VAL A 195 -15.45 1.73 -5.24
N LEU A 196 -15.89 0.69 -4.54
CA LEU A 196 -17.28 0.55 -4.10
C LEU A 196 -17.68 1.62 -3.08
N SER A 197 -16.78 2.00 -2.18
CA SER A 197 -17.04 3.00 -1.12
C SER A 197 -17.28 4.43 -1.64
N ARG A 198 -16.97 4.70 -2.90
CA ARG A 198 -17.29 5.97 -3.56
C ARG A 198 -18.79 6.11 -3.82
N ASN A 199 -19.49 4.99 -4.04
CA ASN A 199 -20.92 4.95 -4.32
C ASN A 199 -21.68 4.45 -3.09
N ASN A 200 -21.74 5.30 -2.07
CA ASN A 200 -22.39 4.99 -0.78
C ASN A 200 -23.87 4.59 -0.89
N LEU A 201 -24.57 5.05 -1.93
CA LEU A 201 -25.98 4.73 -2.17
C LEU A 201 -26.18 3.27 -2.54
N THR A 202 -25.21 2.64 -3.23
CA THR A 202 -25.31 1.24 -3.68
C THR A 202 -24.56 0.28 -2.77
N HIS A 203 -23.53 0.75 -2.04
CA HIS A 203 -22.69 -0.09 -1.19
C HIS A 203 -22.40 0.54 0.18
N PRO A 204 -23.42 0.74 1.05
CA PRO A 204 -23.25 1.41 2.34
C PRO A 204 -22.22 0.72 3.24
N HIS A 205 -22.15 -0.61 3.19
CA HIS A 205 -21.23 -1.44 3.96
C HIS A 205 -19.78 -1.42 3.49
N ALA A 206 -19.50 -0.98 2.25
CA ALA A 206 -18.13 -0.94 1.74
C ALA A 206 -17.26 0.05 2.56
N ARG A 207 -17.85 1.17 2.98
CA ARG A 207 -17.18 2.17 3.81
C ARG A 207 -16.89 1.65 5.22
N GLU A 208 -17.85 0.96 5.84
CA GLU A 208 -17.68 0.35 7.16
C GLU A 208 -16.60 -0.73 7.13
N MET A 209 -16.59 -1.57 6.09
CA MET A 209 -15.56 -2.59 5.90
C MET A 209 -14.17 -1.96 5.73
N LEU A 210 -14.05 -0.89 4.95
CA LEU A 210 -12.77 -0.17 4.83
C LEU A 210 -12.28 0.40 6.16
N GLN A 211 -13.19 0.96 6.98
CA GLN A 211 -12.82 1.42 8.32
C GLN A 211 -12.31 0.27 9.20
N CYS A 212 -12.95 -0.90 9.12
CA CYS A 212 -12.46 -2.10 9.80
C CYS A 212 -11.09 -2.53 9.27
N VAL A 213 -10.91 -2.58 7.95
CA VAL A 213 -9.62 -2.93 7.31
C VAL A 213 -8.51 -2.00 7.79
N ASP A 214 -8.73 -0.69 7.78
CA ASP A 214 -7.75 0.30 8.21
C ASP A 214 -7.34 0.11 9.67
N LEU A 215 -8.32 -0.09 10.56
CA LEU A 215 -8.06 -0.36 11.98
C LEU A 215 -7.30 -1.67 12.21
N LEU A 216 -7.67 -2.73 11.49
CA LEU A 216 -6.97 -4.03 11.58
C LEU A 216 -5.53 -3.90 11.11
N LEU A 217 -5.29 -3.27 9.97
CA LEU A 217 -3.94 -3.10 9.46
C LEU A 217 -3.08 -2.22 10.36
N LYS A 218 -3.63 -1.13 10.92
CA LYS A 218 -2.96 -0.30 11.95
C LYS A 218 -2.48 -1.14 13.14
N ARG A 219 -3.34 -2.01 13.67
CA ARG A 219 -3.01 -2.93 14.78
C ARG A 219 -1.96 -3.96 14.40
N LEU A 220 -2.12 -4.56 13.22
CA LEU A 220 -1.18 -5.57 12.70
C LEU A 220 0.21 -4.97 12.45
N LEU A 221 0.29 -3.69 12.09
CA LEU A 221 1.52 -2.96 11.79
C LEU A 221 2.06 -2.12 12.95
N ARG A 222 1.49 -2.17 14.15
CA ARG A 222 1.91 -1.32 15.28
C ARG A 222 3.40 -1.47 15.62
N VAL A 223 4.10 -0.36 15.85
CA VAL A 223 5.49 -0.36 16.36
C VAL A 223 5.56 -0.68 17.86
N PRO A 224 6.63 -1.32 18.36
CA PRO A 224 6.74 -1.66 19.78
C PRO A 224 7.13 -0.48 20.68
N SER A 225 6.67 -0.53 21.94
CA SER A 225 7.27 0.14 23.10
C SER A 225 7.49 -0.90 24.21
N ARG A 226 8.11 -0.56 25.35
CA ARG A 226 8.25 -1.54 26.46
C ARG A 226 6.87 -1.87 27.04
N LYS A 227 5.95 -0.90 27.03
CA LYS A 227 4.55 -1.08 27.46
C LYS A 227 3.71 -1.87 26.45
N TYR A 228 3.87 -1.63 25.14
CA TYR A 228 3.01 -2.21 24.11
C TYR A 228 3.78 -3.11 23.15
N LYS A 229 3.32 -4.36 23.02
CA LYS A 229 3.88 -5.32 22.05
C LYS A 229 3.70 -4.81 20.61
N ARG A 230 4.68 -5.09 19.76
CA ARG A 230 4.59 -4.87 18.30
C ARG A 230 3.40 -5.63 17.69
N GLY A 231 2.86 -5.10 16.61
CA GLY A 231 1.89 -5.80 15.79
C GLY A 231 2.48 -7.04 15.13
N LEU A 232 1.65 -8.06 14.94
CA LEU A 232 2.10 -9.38 14.47
C LEU A 232 2.76 -9.33 13.08
N ALA A 233 2.31 -8.45 12.18
CA ALA A 233 2.87 -8.32 10.84
C ALA A 233 4.30 -7.75 10.84
N ARG A 234 4.72 -7.05 11.91
CA ARG A 234 6.10 -6.59 12.07
C ARG A 234 7.03 -7.65 12.63
N TYR A 235 6.47 -8.71 13.22
CA TYR A 235 7.23 -9.85 13.73
C TYR A 235 7.44 -10.92 12.67
N LEU A 236 6.38 -11.25 11.92
CA LEU A 236 6.42 -12.35 10.95
C LEU A 236 7.47 -12.12 9.85
N PHE A 237 8.15 -13.20 9.48
CA PHE A 237 9.14 -13.26 8.40
C PHE A 237 10.39 -12.36 8.54
N GLY A 238 10.57 -11.65 9.67
CA GLY A 238 11.87 -11.18 10.15
C GLY A 238 12.54 -10.05 9.37
N TYR A 239 11.77 -9.24 8.65
CA TYR A 239 12.34 -8.33 7.64
C TYR A 239 13.10 -7.09 8.20
N ARG A 240 12.97 -6.73 9.49
CA ARG A 240 13.84 -5.74 10.18
C ARG A 240 13.57 -5.73 11.69
N ARG A 241 14.56 -5.36 12.52
CA ARG A 241 14.32 -5.01 13.93
C ARG A 241 13.75 -3.58 13.99
N ASP A 242 12.50 -3.45 14.47
CA ASP A 242 11.93 -2.16 14.80
C ASP A 242 12.70 -1.47 15.93
N SER A 243 12.83 -0.16 15.84
CA SER A 243 13.22 0.67 16.99
C SER A 243 12.14 0.61 18.07
N TRP A 244 12.57 0.62 19.33
CA TRP A 244 11.64 0.69 20.46
C TRP A 244 11.29 2.14 20.73
N TYR A 245 9.98 2.42 20.82
CA TYR A 245 9.49 3.75 21.13
C TYR A 245 9.38 3.95 22.65
N PRO A 246 9.50 5.20 23.15
CA PRO A 246 9.31 5.51 24.55
C PRO A 246 7.91 5.14 25.07
N ASP A 247 7.82 4.75 26.35
CA ASP A 247 6.56 4.26 26.94
C ASP A 247 5.49 5.33 27.14
N TYR A 248 5.86 6.62 27.08
CA TYR A 248 4.92 7.73 27.14
C TYR A 248 4.14 7.91 25.83
N VAL A 249 4.57 7.29 24.73
CA VAL A 249 3.88 7.39 23.44
C VAL A 249 2.55 6.60 23.51
N PRO A 250 1.39 7.24 23.27
CA PRO A 250 0.10 6.58 23.26
C PRO A 250 -0.01 5.46 22.22
N VAL A 251 -0.84 4.44 22.48
CA VAL A 251 -0.93 3.25 21.63
C VAL A 251 -1.48 3.54 20.23
N ASP A 252 -2.42 4.46 20.12
CA ASP A 252 -2.97 4.99 18.86
C ASP A 252 -1.87 5.65 18.02
N LYS A 253 -0.98 6.42 18.66
CA LYS A 253 0.20 6.99 17.99
C LYS A 253 1.17 5.91 17.51
N LEU A 254 1.41 4.86 18.31
CA LEU A 254 2.22 3.72 17.87
C LEU A 254 1.58 2.97 16.69
N GLU A 255 0.26 2.89 16.63
CA GLU A 255 -0.49 2.32 15.51
C GLU A 255 -0.37 3.17 14.25
N ASP A 256 -0.50 4.49 14.36
CA ASP A 256 -0.33 5.44 13.27
C ASP A 256 1.11 5.44 12.71
N ILE A 257 2.12 5.43 13.60
CA ILE A 257 3.52 5.29 13.20
C ILE A 257 3.73 3.96 12.49
N GLY A 258 3.20 2.88 13.06
CA GLY A 258 3.28 1.54 12.49
C GLY A 258 2.72 1.45 11.08
N TRP A 259 1.55 2.06 10.88
CA TRP A 259 0.84 2.17 9.63
C TRP A 259 1.61 2.93 8.56
N LEU A 260 2.19 4.08 8.90
CA LEU A 260 2.91 4.94 7.96
C LEU A 260 4.32 4.44 7.62
N THR A 261 5.00 3.77 8.56
CA THR A 261 6.41 3.36 8.39
C THR A 261 6.58 1.92 7.94
N GLY A 262 5.48 1.18 7.73
CA GLY A 262 5.54 -0.24 7.39
C GLY A 262 6.29 -0.49 6.07
N LEU A 263 7.34 -1.31 6.11
CA LEU A 263 8.03 -1.71 4.88
C LEU A 263 7.12 -2.61 4.01
N PRO A 264 7.32 -2.69 2.68
CA PRO A 264 6.52 -3.54 1.80
C PRO A 264 6.36 -4.97 2.33
N ALA A 265 7.42 -5.58 2.85
CA ALA A 265 7.36 -6.92 3.42
C ALA A 265 6.48 -7.01 4.68
N GLN A 266 6.54 -6.03 5.59
CA GLN A 266 5.67 -5.98 6.78
C GLN A 266 4.21 -5.77 6.37
N ARG A 267 3.97 -4.88 5.39
CA ARG A 267 2.65 -4.61 4.83
C ARG A 267 2.06 -5.85 4.14
N MET A 268 2.87 -6.61 3.38
CA MET A 268 2.49 -7.92 2.86
C MET A 268 2.05 -8.87 3.98
N CYS A 269 2.80 -8.95 5.08
CA CYS A 269 2.42 -9.80 6.22
C CYS A 269 1.08 -9.36 6.83
N ALA A 270 0.84 -8.05 6.90
CA ALA A 270 -0.43 -7.51 7.38
C ALA A 270 -1.59 -7.89 6.45
N LEU A 271 -1.38 -7.83 5.13
CA LEU A 271 -2.38 -8.30 4.15
C LEU A 271 -2.66 -9.79 4.29
N LEU A 272 -1.64 -10.62 4.51
CA LEU A 272 -1.83 -12.06 4.74
C LEU A 272 -2.67 -12.32 5.99
N LEU A 273 -2.34 -11.68 7.11
CA LEU A 273 -3.12 -11.82 8.35
C LEU A 273 -4.54 -11.27 8.20
N LEU A 274 -4.71 -10.15 7.50
CA LEU A 274 -6.02 -9.58 7.19
C LEU A 274 -6.86 -10.56 6.36
N GLY A 275 -6.30 -11.15 5.30
CA GLY A 275 -6.99 -12.13 4.46
C GLY A 275 -7.50 -13.33 5.26
N ASN A 276 -6.75 -13.77 6.26
CA ASN A 276 -7.20 -14.81 7.19
C ASN A 276 -8.35 -14.31 8.08
N LEU A 277 -8.22 -13.12 8.69
CA LEU A 277 -9.26 -12.51 9.52
C LEU A 277 -10.60 -12.31 8.80
N VAL A 278 -10.56 -11.93 7.52
CA VAL A 278 -11.76 -11.67 6.71
C VAL A 278 -12.27 -12.92 5.97
N GLY A 279 -11.60 -14.07 6.12
CA GLY A 279 -12.03 -15.34 5.52
C GLY A 279 -11.82 -15.43 4.00
N LEU A 280 -10.77 -14.81 3.45
CA LEU A 280 -10.44 -14.85 2.01
C LEU A 280 -9.64 -16.09 1.59
N TYR A 281 -9.28 -16.95 2.55
CA TYR A 281 -8.46 -18.13 2.33
C TYR A 281 -9.21 -19.40 2.75
N SER A 282 -8.93 -20.47 2.00
CA SER A 282 -9.27 -21.84 2.38
C SER A 282 -8.36 -22.37 3.50
N ASP A 283 -8.79 -23.46 4.16
CA ASP A 283 -8.00 -24.11 5.21
C ASP A 283 -6.63 -24.61 4.66
N ASP A 284 -6.58 -25.08 3.41
CA ASP A 284 -5.33 -25.49 2.75
C ASP A 284 -4.37 -24.31 2.55
N GLU A 285 -4.90 -23.15 2.13
CA GLU A 285 -4.11 -21.92 1.98
C GLU A 285 -3.53 -21.44 3.31
N ILE A 286 -4.30 -21.55 4.39
CA ILE A 286 -3.82 -21.26 5.74
C ILE A 286 -2.73 -22.25 6.17
N ALA A 287 -2.89 -23.54 5.86
CA ALA A 287 -1.88 -24.57 6.16
C ALA A 287 -0.56 -24.33 5.40
N TRP A 288 -0.62 -23.88 4.13
CA TRP A 288 0.58 -23.50 3.38
C TRP A 288 1.28 -22.28 3.99
N LEU A 289 0.53 -21.28 4.44
CA LEU A 289 1.10 -20.10 5.12
C LEU A 289 1.78 -20.48 6.45
N ASP A 290 1.18 -21.37 7.25
CA ASP A 290 1.80 -21.89 8.48
C ASP A 290 3.10 -22.64 8.16
N LYS A 291 3.08 -23.55 7.18
CA LYS A 291 4.26 -24.29 6.75
C LYS A 291 5.39 -23.35 6.33
N LEU A 292 5.08 -22.33 5.51
CA LEU A 292 6.07 -21.36 5.06
C LEU A 292 6.61 -20.51 6.23
N SER A 293 5.74 -20.08 7.15
CA SER A 293 6.13 -19.34 8.35
C SER A 293 7.13 -20.15 9.18
N ARG A 294 6.84 -21.43 9.43
CA ARG A 294 7.73 -22.34 10.19
C ARG A 294 9.07 -22.57 9.51
N GLN A 295 9.09 -22.75 8.19
CA GLN A 295 10.34 -22.86 7.41
C GLN A 295 11.23 -21.63 7.56
N ARG A 296 10.65 -20.47 7.87
CA ARG A 296 11.36 -19.22 8.09
C ARG A 296 11.65 -18.95 9.58
N GLY A 297 11.28 -19.86 10.48
CA GLY A 297 11.50 -19.73 11.92
C GLY A 297 10.43 -18.91 12.65
N PHE A 298 9.26 -18.70 12.05
CA PHE A 298 8.17 -17.90 12.62
C PHE A 298 6.93 -18.74 12.88
N LEU A 299 6.17 -18.36 13.90
CA LEU A 299 4.89 -18.99 14.23
C LEU A 299 3.74 -18.23 13.57
N TRP A 300 3.02 -18.90 12.67
CA TRP A 300 1.72 -18.42 12.22
C TRP A 300 0.69 -18.59 13.36
N PRO A 301 -0.37 -17.76 13.43
CA PRO A 301 -1.44 -17.95 14.41
C PRO A 301 -2.02 -19.36 14.34
N ARG A 302 -2.17 -20.04 15.50
CA ARG A 302 -2.61 -21.44 15.55
C ARG A 302 -4.10 -21.59 15.28
N SER A 303 -4.86 -20.54 15.51
CA SER A 303 -6.29 -20.48 15.26
C SER A 303 -6.70 -19.05 14.87
N LEU A 304 -7.88 -18.92 14.25
CA LEU A 304 -8.50 -17.61 14.03
C LEU A 304 -8.78 -16.89 15.35
N ALA A 305 -9.10 -17.62 16.43
CA ALA A 305 -9.31 -17.05 17.74
C ALA A 305 -8.01 -16.41 18.28
N ASP A 306 -6.87 -17.09 18.15
CA ASP A 306 -5.56 -16.57 18.55
C ASP A 306 -5.22 -15.29 17.79
N LEU A 307 -5.51 -15.27 16.48
CA LEU A 307 -5.29 -14.09 15.64
C LEU A 307 -6.18 -12.93 16.07
N VAL A 308 -7.47 -13.19 16.31
CA VAL A 308 -8.41 -12.19 16.82
C VAL A 308 -7.95 -11.65 18.18
N ASP A 309 -7.53 -12.52 19.10
CA ASP A 309 -7.06 -12.12 20.42
C ASP A 309 -5.79 -11.27 20.32
N SER A 310 -4.86 -11.61 19.42
CA SER A 310 -3.64 -10.81 19.17
C SER A 310 -3.95 -9.39 18.70
N VAL A 311 -5.05 -9.20 17.97
CA VAL A 311 -5.52 -7.89 17.51
C VAL A 311 -6.32 -7.18 18.63
N LEU A 312 -7.08 -7.91 19.43
CA LEU A 312 -7.95 -7.35 20.47
C LEU A 312 -7.22 -7.02 21.78
N HIS A 313 -6.03 -7.56 22.04
CA HIS A 313 -5.31 -7.45 23.33
C HIS A 313 -4.85 -6.02 23.71
N VAL A 314 -5.32 -4.98 23.02
CA VAL A 314 -5.04 -3.58 23.35
C VAL A 314 -6.19 -3.02 24.20
N GLU A 315 -5.91 -2.88 25.50
CA GLU A 315 -6.81 -2.30 26.48
C GLU A 315 -7.23 -0.86 26.11
N ASN A 316 -8.51 -0.55 26.34
CA ASN A 316 -9.08 0.81 26.50
C ASN A 316 -9.25 1.74 25.29
N ASN A 317 -9.29 1.27 24.04
CA ASN A 317 -9.86 2.10 22.96
C ASN A 317 -11.33 1.74 22.68
N ARG A 318 -12.25 2.35 23.46
CA ARG A 318 -13.71 2.11 23.42
C ARG A 318 -14.29 2.22 22.00
N GLN A 319 -13.77 3.15 21.20
CA GLN A 319 -14.20 3.38 19.81
C GLN A 319 -13.80 2.22 18.89
N VAL A 320 -12.58 1.69 19.05
CA VAL A 320 -12.09 0.55 18.24
C VAL A 320 -12.78 -0.75 18.66
N CYS A 321 -13.05 -0.94 19.95
CA CYS A 321 -13.86 -2.06 20.41
C CYS A 321 -15.29 -2.00 19.84
N ASN A 322 -15.91 -0.83 19.74
CA ASN A 322 -17.26 -0.73 19.19
C ASN A 322 -17.35 -1.08 17.70
N VAL A 323 -16.33 -0.72 16.90
CA VAL A 323 -16.28 -1.01 15.45
C VAL A 323 -15.80 -2.45 15.19
N LEU A 324 -14.73 -2.90 15.86
CA LEU A 324 -14.13 -4.20 15.59
C LEU A 324 -14.77 -5.35 16.38
N SER A 325 -15.36 -5.13 17.56
CA SER A 325 -15.89 -6.24 18.39
C SER A 325 -17.03 -7.01 17.71
N PRO A 326 -18.02 -6.38 17.07
CA PRO A 326 -19.04 -7.12 16.32
C PRO A 326 -18.43 -7.93 15.17
N PHE A 327 -17.51 -7.32 14.42
CA PHE A 327 -16.80 -7.94 13.30
C PHE A 327 -15.97 -9.16 13.74
N LEU A 328 -15.18 -9.00 14.79
CA LEU A 328 -14.28 -10.04 15.29
C LEU A 328 -15.03 -11.13 16.07
N LYS A 329 -16.16 -10.83 16.71
CA LYS A 329 -17.07 -11.85 17.28
C LYS A 329 -17.72 -12.70 16.18
N ALA A 330 -18.12 -12.11 15.06
CA ALA A 330 -18.59 -12.85 13.89
C ALA A 330 -17.47 -13.71 13.28
N ALA A 331 -16.25 -13.18 13.20
CA ALA A 331 -15.08 -13.96 12.75
C ALA A 331 -14.82 -15.20 13.63
N LYS A 332 -14.88 -15.05 14.96
CA LYS A 332 -14.70 -16.18 15.91
C LYS A 332 -15.71 -17.32 15.75
N THR A 333 -16.90 -17.05 15.20
CA THR A 333 -17.97 -18.05 15.02
C THR A 333 -17.97 -18.68 13.62
N LYS A 334 -16.93 -18.45 12.79
CA LYS A 334 -16.86 -18.83 11.36
C LYS A 334 -18.03 -18.31 10.50
N THR A 335 -18.85 -17.40 11.03
CA THR A 335 -19.96 -16.76 10.28
C THR A 335 -19.49 -15.66 9.33
N THR A 336 -18.20 -15.28 9.36
CA THR A 336 -17.55 -14.37 8.41
C THR A 336 -17.60 -14.83 6.95
N ILE A 337 -17.62 -16.14 6.72
CA ILE A 337 -17.76 -16.70 5.37
C ILE A 337 -19.07 -16.19 4.74
N ASP A 338 -20.10 -15.95 5.54
CA ASP A 338 -21.39 -15.56 5.03
C ASP A 338 -21.45 -14.06 4.68
N TRP A 339 -20.77 -13.16 5.39
CA TRP A 339 -20.88 -11.72 5.11
C TRP A 339 -19.94 -11.23 4.00
N ALA A 340 -18.67 -11.67 3.97
CA ALA A 340 -17.76 -11.34 2.87
C ALA A 340 -18.17 -12.03 1.55
N SER A 341 -18.69 -13.27 1.63
CA SER A 341 -19.24 -13.97 0.46
C SER A 341 -20.62 -13.44 0.07
N ARG A 342 -21.52 -13.04 0.99
CA ARG A 342 -22.76 -12.33 0.63
C ARG A 342 -22.47 -10.95 0.06
N PHE A 343 -21.44 -10.24 0.51
CA PHE A 343 -21.05 -8.96 -0.07
C PHE A 343 -20.50 -9.12 -1.50
N LEU A 344 -19.59 -10.08 -1.73
CA LEU A 344 -19.12 -10.41 -3.08
C LEU A 344 -20.26 -10.93 -3.97
N ASN A 345 -21.12 -11.82 -3.47
CA ASN A 345 -22.27 -12.34 -4.21
C ASN A 345 -23.31 -11.24 -4.49
N HIS A 346 -23.59 -10.33 -3.56
CA HIS A 346 -24.51 -9.20 -3.77
C HIS A 346 -23.96 -8.17 -4.77
N VAL A 347 -22.64 -7.93 -4.77
CA VAL A 347 -21.94 -7.09 -5.76
C VAL A 347 -21.87 -7.78 -7.14
N ILE A 348 -21.87 -9.12 -7.19
CA ILE A 348 -21.90 -9.92 -8.43
C ILE A 348 -23.32 -10.03 -9.00
N THR A 349 -24.35 -10.20 -8.17
CA THR A 349 -25.74 -10.35 -8.62
C THR A 349 -26.40 -9.04 -9.05
N ASN A 350 -25.94 -7.89 -8.53
CA ASN A 350 -26.54 -6.58 -8.85
C ASN A 350 -25.82 -5.78 -9.94
N ASN A 351 -24.67 -6.25 -10.46
CA ASN A 351 -24.11 -5.73 -11.70
C ASN A 351 -24.72 -6.47 -12.89
N LYS A 352 -25.87 -5.97 -13.37
CA LYS A 352 -26.39 -6.26 -14.71
C LYS A 352 -25.49 -5.60 -15.78
N THR A 353 -24.24 -6.02 -15.86
CA THR A 353 -23.39 -5.83 -17.05
C THR A 353 -22.55 -7.08 -17.25
N GLY A 354 -23.24 -8.10 -17.76
CA GLY A 354 -22.75 -9.12 -18.69
C GLY A 354 -21.55 -9.96 -18.25
N PHE A 355 -21.79 -11.01 -17.46
CA PHE A 355 -21.20 -12.34 -17.66
C PHE A 355 -22.13 -13.39 -17.03
N ASN A 356 -22.91 -14.08 -17.87
CA ASN A 356 -23.88 -15.10 -17.46
C ASN A 356 -23.26 -16.50 -17.60
N SER A 357 -22.71 -17.07 -16.52
CA SER A 357 -22.90 -18.49 -16.13
C SER A 357 -21.87 -18.96 -15.09
N PRO A 358 -22.26 -19.84 -14.14
CA PRO A 358 -21.35 -20.50 -13.19
C PRO A 358 -20.23 -21.33 -13.84
N SER A 359 -20.39 -21.76 -15.09
CA SER A 359 -19.41 -22.58 -15.83
C SER A 359 -18.15 -21.83 -16.28
N GLN A 360 -18.14 -20.50 -16.25
CA GLN A 360 -16.94 -19.70 -16.54
C GLN A 360 -15.97 -19.57 -15.34
N TRP A 361 -16.39 -20.00 -14.15
CA TRP A 361 -15.61 -19.81 -12.91
C TRP A 361 -14.59 -20.93 -12.64
N HIS A 362 -14.63 -22.04 -13.36
CA HIS A 362 -13.56 -23.04 -13.29
C HIS A 362 -12.25 -22.58 -13.97
N GLN A 363 -12.29 -21.54 -14.82
CA GLN A 363 -11.07 -20.93 -15.36
C GLN A 363 -10.40 -19.94 -14.39
N ILE A 364 -11.11 -19.39 -13.39
CA ILE A 364 -10.59 -18.34 -12.49
C ILE A 364 -9.85 -18.89 -11.26
N ARG A 365 -9.83 -20.22 -11.07
CA ARG A 365 -8.87 -20.85 -10.13
C ARG A 365 -7.46 -21.00 -10.72
N CYS A 366 -7.30 -20.82 -12.04
CA CYS A 366 -6.04 -20.99 -12.74
C CYS A 366 -5.85 -19.92 -13.84
N SER A 367 -5.66 -18.66 -13.46
CA SER A 367 -5.12 -17.61 -14.34
C SER A 367 -4.62 -16.39 -13.56
#